data_AF-A0A6T1NK56-F1
#
_entry.id   AF-A0A6T1NK56-F1
#
_cell.length_a   1.000
_cell.length_b   1.000
_cell.length_c   1.000
_cell.angle_alpha   90.00
_cell.angle_beta   90.00
_cell.angle_gamma   90.00
#
_symmetry.space_group_name_H-M   'P 1'
#
loop_
_entity.id
_entity.type
_entity.pdbx_description
1 polymer ?
#
loop_
_entity_poly.entity_id
_entity_poly.type
_entity_poly.pdbx_seq_one_letter_code
_entity_poly.pdbx_strand_id
1 'polypeptide(L)'
;APRRSSRPSMGMARAALLLSLLAPCSALKPLDGKACNGDPGLCELSVDQVTWPGTHNADASGLKIRFANIACLTDNHEHKMVTELEMGLRFFDVDTCYQKNGDLKICHGVALGDMFKDEMQKVKEWMDANTQESIVILFTNAKAEEPGDSGNREMMRAISSSMQEVFGDMLLVPTMRNGVLQTGWPKLGKMVETNKRVVVLWGQKLYYHVYQHGKTAKGFRDQHIWFDKYWAQTYRSSYKSMMPDQLGDWLEQFCDDPDDETRFKRQQPMVLVDGYLTISASRKSLSFCNMDLAGDVNPTLLEYDDLSDNPLLGMQDRCWAKRKQISLVSMDYVEYFPARLDRIGKKLNERNFARYAWIGGQMNVSGAQAAKTDPELQALLAKLGGVASSRISVEKKDSVSVVTGRLLQGSARQLSAAAAVHFSVLAQPRDALGEASNSEVLAKIREGAKSESGVDGVKAVCRDPGFHPTVESRSPQVRGYFLEGEQVTFTCKAGLVAHGTIRRVCGPDGLFTGVQPSCLEAWTAETRLMPLWLKVLLILLLVCCLLGCLGGCVCLCCRRCRRMGYTKVVQEM
;
A
#
# COMPACT_ATOMS: atom_id res chain seq x y z
N ALA A 1 11.12 -46.40 -77.45
CA ALA A 1 12.53 -46.47 -77.91
C ALA A 1 12.89 -45.17 -78.64
N PRO A 2 14.13 -44.66 -78.64
CA PRO A 2 14.93 -44.18 -77.48
C PRO A 2 15.54 -42.75 -77.66
N ARG A 3 16.25 -42.27 -76.60
CA ARG A 3 17.33 -41.22 -76.51
C ARG A 3 16.88 -39.76 -76.30
N ARG A 4 17.55 -38.88 -75.52
CA ARG A 4 18.58 -38.91 -74.42
C ARG A 4 18.76 -37.44 -73.92
N SER A 5 19.31 -37.27 -72.71
CA SER A 5 20.02 -36.09 -72.15
C SER A 5 19.15 -34.99 -71.49
N SER A 6 19.48 -34.34 -70.36
CA SER A 6 20.66 -34.33 -69.48
C SER A 6 20.44 -33.47 -68.22
N ARG A 7 20.96 -33.94 -67.05
CA ARG A 7 21.58 -33.20 -65.89
C ARG A 7 20.70 -32.25 -65.02
N PRO A 8 21.16 -31.85 -63.81
CA PRO A 8 21.62 -32.67 -62.68
C PRO A 8 21.04 -32.20 -61.31
N SER A 9 21.37 -32.97 -60.26
CA SER A 9 21.02 -32.81 -58.84
C SER A 9 21.63 -31.59 -58.13
N MET A 10 20.90 -31.01 -57.19
CA MET A 10 21.45 -30.33 -56.00
C MET A 10 20.61 -30.70 -54.77
N GLY A 11 21.22 -31.45 -53.85
CA GLY A 11 20.65 -31.74 -52.53
C GLY A 11 20.80 -30.54 -51.62
N MET A 12 19.70 -30.09 -51.01
CA MET A 12 19.71 -29.13 -49.92
C MET A 12 20.13 -29.83 -48.62
N ALA A 13 21.32 -29.50 -48.12
CA ALA A 13 21.66 -29.71 -46.73
C ALA A 13 20.85 -28.70 -45.89
N ARG A 14 20.01 -29.21 -44.98
CA ARG A 14 19.29 -28.40 -43.98
C ARG A 14 20.30 -27.91 -42.93
N ALA A 15 20.67 -26.63 -43.00
CA ALA A 15 21.29 -25.95 -41.87
C ALA A 15 20.21 -25.63 -40.83
N ALA A 16 20.25 -26.30 -39.68
CA ALA A 16 19.44 -25.95 -38.53
C ALA A 16 19.99 -24.66 -37.90
N LEU A 17 19.26 -23.55 -38.08
CA LEU A 17 19.51 -22.30 -37.37
C LEU A 17 19.13 -22.51 -35.89
N LEU A 18 20.12 -22.76 -35.05
CA LEU A 18 19.99 -22.63 -33.59
C LEU A 18 19.93 -21.13 -33.26
N LEU A 19 18.71 -20.57 -33.19
CA LEU A 19 18.50 -19.31 -32.47
C LEU A 19 18.78 -19.58 -30.99
N SER A 20 19.99 -19.23 -30.56
CA SER A 20 20.31 -19.04 -29.16
C SER A 20 19.42 -17.90 -28.64
N LEU A 21 18.41 -18.25 -27.85
CA LEU A 21 17.68 -17.32 -26.98
C LEU A 21 18.68 -16.77 -25.95
N LEU A 22 19.42 -15.73 -26.33
CA LEU A 22 20.09 -14.86 -25.38
C LEU A 22 18.99 -14.21 -24.54
N ALA A 23 18.80 -14.71 -23.32
CA ALA A 23 18.09 -13.98 -22.30
C ALA A 23 18.72 -12.57 -22.21
N PRO A 24 17.92 -11.49 -22.22
CA PRO A 24 18.47 -10.16 -22.10
C PRO A 24 19.25 -10.07 -20.79
N CYS A 25 20.54 -9.76 -20.92
CA CYS A 25 21.40 -9.35 -19.82
C CYS A 25 20.81 -8.05 -19.27
N SER A 26 20.02 -8.15 -18.20
CA SER A 26 19.48 -6.99 -17.51
C SER A 26 20.61 -6.35 -16.72
N ALA A 27 21.37 -5.45 -17.36
CA ALA A 27 22.05 -4.40 -16.62
C ALA A 27 21.00 -3.70 -15.72
N LEU A 28 21.39 -3.21 -14.54
CA LEU A 28 20.56 -2.29 -13.74
C LEU A 28 20.01 -1.20 -14.67
N LYS A 29 18.78 -1.38 -15.16
CA LYS A 29 18.16 -0.39 -16.04
C LYS A 29 18.02 0.87 -15.19
N PRO A 30 18.63 2.00 -15.60
CA PRO A 30 18.20 3.28 -15.08
C PRO A 30 16.68 3.32 -15.27
N LEU A 31 15.95 3.60 -14.21
CA LEU A 31 14.56 3.96 -14.39
C LEU A 31 14.57 5.30 -15.10
N ASP A 32 13.85 5.40 -16.21
CA ASP A 32 13.61 6.64 -16.94
C ASP A 32 12.71 7.62 -16.13
N GLY A 33 12.87 7.68 -14.81
CA GLY A 33 11.99 8.41 -13.89
C GLY A 33 10.60 7.79 -13.70
N LYS A 34 10.35 6.56 -14.18
CA LYS A 34 9.06 5.88 -13.98
C LYS A 34 9.01 5.25 -12.59
N ALA A 35 8.06 5.68 -11.79
CA ALA A 35 7.66 5.10 -10.53
C ALA A 35 6.26 4.44 -10.67
N CYS A 36 5.90 3.59 -9.72
CA CYS A 36 4.54 3.08 -9.59
C CYS A 36 4.08 3.53 -8.21
N ASN A 37 2.99 4.29 -8.14
CA ASN A 37 2.55 4.89 -6.88
C ASN A 37 3.64 5.68 -6.14
N GLY A 38 4.44 6.45 -6.88
CA GLY A 38 5.53 7.28 -6.33
C GLY A 38 6.80 6.52 -5.92
N ASP A 39 6.85 5.20 -6.02
CA ASP A 39 8.04 4.38 -5.72
C ASP A 39 8.41 3.46 -6.90
N PRO A 40 9.64 3.56 -7.46
CA PRO A 40 10.07 2.68 -8.53
C PRO A 40 10.23 1.21 -8.13
N GLY A 41 10.48 0.92 -6.86
CA GLY A 41 10.52 -0.44 -6.32
C GLY A 41 9.18 -1.16 -6.49
N LEU A 42 8.06 -0.44 -6.34
CA LEU A 42 6.71 -1.00 -6.52
C LEU A 42 6.47 -1.52 -7.93
N CYS A 43 7.10 -0.95 -8.96
CA CYS A 43 6.94 -1.43 -10.33
C CYS A 43 7.42 -2.88 -10.54
N GLU A 44 8.31 -3.37 -9.66
CA GLU A 44 8.82 -4.75 -9.71
C GLU A 44 7.91 -5.75 -9.02
N LEU A 45 6.98 -5.28 -8.17
CA LEU A 45 6.07 -6.11 -7.42
C LEU A 45 4.80 -6.37 -8.23
N SER A 46 4.22 -7.56 -8.07
CA SER A 46 2.87 -7.85 -8.54
C SER A 46 1.79 -7.40 -7.56
N VAL A 47 0.54 -7.28 -8.05
CA VAL A 47 -0.59 -6.80 -7.24
C VAL A 47 -0.72 -7.52 -5.90
N ASP A 48 -0.48 -8.83 -5.87
CA ASP A 48 -0.51 -9.67 -4.66
C ASP A 48 0.74 -9.57 -3.76
N GLN A 49 1.82 -8.97 -4.24
CA GLN A 49 3.05 -8.73 -3.48
C GLN A 49 3.13 -7.31 -2.90
N VAL A 50 2.30 -6.40 -3.39
CA VAL A 50 2.17 -5.05 -2.84
C VAL A 50 1.25 -5.08 -1.62
N THR A 51 1.65 -4.40 -0.56
CA THR A 51 0.78 -4.02 0.55
C THR A 51 0.12 -2.69 0.21
N TRP A 52 -1.19 -2.71 0.00
CA TRP A 52 -1.97 -1.54 -0.39
C TRP A 52 -2.58 -0.88 0.85
N PRO A 53 -2.11 0.32 1.25
CA PRO A 53 -2.74 1.08 2.32
C PRO A 53 -4.07 1.66 1.83
N GLY A 54 -5.11 1.53 2.63
CA GLY A 54 -6.42 2.08 2.30
C GLY A 54 -7.39 2.24 3.46
N THR A 55 -8.65 2.49 3.13
CA THR A 55 -9.70 2.87 4.06
C THR A 55 -10.92 1.97 3.94
N HIS A 56 -11.52 1.63 5.08
CA HIS A 56 -12.77 0.90 5.15
C HIS A 56 -13.94 1.88 4.96
N ASN A 57 -14.90 1.59 4.08
CA ASN A 57 -15.97 2.52 3.68
C ASN A 57 -15.43 3.89 3.24
N ALA A 58 -14.37 3.87 2.42
CA ALA A 58 -13.60 5.02 1.95
C ALA A 58 -14.41 6.20 1.40
N ASP A 59 -15.61 5.92 0.90
CA ASP A 59 -16.49 6.86 0.24
C ASP A 59 -17.51 7.53 1.18
N ALA A 60 -17.64 7.02 2.41
CA ALA A 60 -18.59 7.48 3.40
C ALA A 60 -18.16 8.81 4.04
N SER A 61 -18.28 9.90 3.28
CA SER A 61 -18.03 11.28 3.69
C SER A 61 -19.15 12.19 3.18
N GLY A 62 -19.58 13.16 3.97
CA GLY A 62 -20.62 14.13 3.62
C GLY A 62 -22.00 13.50 3.40
N LEU A 63 -22.30 12.36 4.04
CA LEU A 63 -23.55 11.63 3.84
C LEU A 63 -24.74 12.31 4.51
N LYS A 64 -25.93 11.98 4.04
CA LYS A 64 -27.18 12.58 4.50
C LYS A 64 -28.20 11.52 4.89
N ILE A 65 -28.89 11.78 6.00
CA ILE A 65 -30.14 11.10 6.33
C ILE A 65 -31.27 12.06 5.94
N ARG A 66 -32.01 11.70 4.90
CA ARG A 66 -33.01 12.58 4.24
C ARG A 66 -32.37 13.88 3.75
N PHE A 67 -32.56 14.98 4.48
CA PHE A 67 -32.05 16.32 4.13
C PHE A 67 -30.98 16.82 5.11
N ALA A 68 -30.74 16.10 6.20
CA ALA A 68 -29.79 16.50 7.23
C ALA A 68 -28.45 15.79 6.98
N ASN A 69 -27.37 16.57 6.92
CA ASN A 69 -26.03 16.05 7.11
C ASN A 69 -25.79 15.98 8.61
N ILE A 70 -25.48 14.78 9.10
CA ILE A 70 -25.05 14.54 10.47
C ILE A 70 -23.79 13.69 10.39
N ALA A 71 -22.72 14.28 9.84
CA ALA A 71 -21.46 13.61 9.54
C ALA A 71 -20.98 12.64 10.64
N CYS A 72 -21.11 13.06 11.90
CA CYS A 72 -20.72 12.25 13.06
C CYS A 72 -21.47 10.93 13.28
N LEU A 73 -22.66 10.76 12.68
CA LEU A 73 -23.46 9.54 12.77
C LEU A 73 -23.40 8.71 11.48
N THR A 74 -22.94 9.31 10.39
CA THR A 74 -23.13 8.78 9.05
C THR A 74 -21.85 8.53 8.31
N ASP A 75 -20.87 9.40 8.48
CA ASP A 75 -19.63 9.34 7.72
C ASP A 75 -18.66 8.38 8.42
N ASN A 76 -17.80 7.70 7.67
CA ASN A 76 -16.63 7.00 8.18
C ASN A 76 -15.34 7.79 7.94
N HIS A 77 -15.35 8.79 7.06
CA HIS A 77 -14.19 9.62 6.77
C HIS A 77 -14.58 11.08 6.65
N GLU A 78 -13.65 11.96 7.01
CA GLU A 78 -13.79 13.39 6.79
C GLU A 78 -13.63 13.75 5.31
N HIS A 79 -12.80 12.98 4.60
CA HIS A 79 -12.40 13.25 3.23
C HIS A 79 -13.07 12.30 2.23
N LYS A 80 -13.09 12.73 0.96
CA LYS A 80 -13.50 11.93 -0.18
C LYS A 80 -12.30 11.21 -0.78
N MET A 81 -12.56 10.22 -1.61
CA MET A 81 -11.53 9.34 -2.18
C MET A 81 -10.41 10.08 -2.92
N VAL A 82 -10.70 11.20 -3.61
CA VAL A 82 -9.67 11.98 -4.31
C VAL A 82 -8.65 12.58 -3.34
N THR A 83 -9.10 13.12 -2.21
CA THR A 83 -8.19 13.66 -1.19
C THR A 83 -7.39 12.53 -0.53
N GLU A 84 -7.99 11.36 -0.33
CA GLU A 84 -7.26 10.17 0.16
C GLU A 84 -6.19 9.68 -0.83
N LEU A 85 -6.44 9.76 -2.15
CA LEU A 85 -5.44 9.52 -3.19
C LEU A 85 -4.27 10.50 -3.08
N GLU A 86 -4.55 11.78 -2.85
CA GLU A 86 -3.53 12.82 -2.65
C GLU A 86 -2.68 12.57 -1.39
N MET A 87 -3.26 11.91 -0.38
CA MET A 87 -2.57 11.49 0.85
C MET A 87 -1.74 10.21 0.71
N GLY A 88 -1.80 9.52 -0.43
CA GLY A 88 -1.01 8.31 -0.70
C GLY A 88 -1.77 6.98 -0.58
N LEU A 89 -3.07 7.00 -0.27
CA LEU A 89 -3.86 5.77 -0.19
C LEU A 89 -4.19 5.22 -1.57
N ARG A 90 -4.17 3.89 -1.72
CA ARG A 90 -4.33 3.21 -3.02
C ARG A 90 -5.29 2.02 -2.96
N PHE A 91 -5.92 1.81 -1.80
CA PHE A 91 -6.97 0.83 -1.60
C PHE A 91 -8.22 1.50 -1.01
N PHE A 92 -9.39 1.11 -1.49
CA PHE A 92 -10.67 1.67 -1.05
C PHE A 92 -11.70 0.56 -0.92
N ASP A 93 -12.17 0.28 0.29
CA ASP A 93 -13.40 -0.50 0.49
C ASP A 93 -14.60 0.45 0.37
N VAL A 94 -15.48 0.21 -0.58
CA VAL A 94 -16.54 1.15 -0.99
C VAL A 94 -17.91 0.55 -0.69
N ASP A 95 -18.74 1.32 0.00
CA ASP A 95 -20.10 0.93 0.35
C ASP A 95 -21.13 1.57 -0.60
N THR A 96 -21.90 0.72 -1.28
CA THR A 96 -22.90 1.16 -2.25
C THR A 96 -24.30 0.69 -1.90
N CYS A 97 -25.29 1.55 -2.14
CA CYS A 97 -26.71 1.26 -1.98
C CYS A 97 -27.45 1.40 -3.30
N TYR A 98 -28.17 0.34 -3.69
CA TYR A 98 -29.01 0.33 -4.89
C TYR A 98 -30.44 0.73 -4.55
N GLN A 99 -30.84 1.90 -5.03
CA GLN A 99 -32.10 2.56 -4.72
C GLN A 99 -33.27 1.99 -5.55
N LYS A 100 -34.50 2.10 -5.03
CA LYS A 100 -35.71 1.65 -5.75
C LYS A 100 -35.92 2.31 -7.12
N ASN A 101 -35.43 3.53 -7.30
CA ASN A 101 -35.51 4.24 -8.58
C ASN A 101 -34.43 3.80 -9.60
N GLY A 102 -33.57 2.85 -9.23
CA GLY A 102 -32.46 2.35 -10.05
C GLY A 102 -31.13 3.07 -9.82
N ASP A 103 -31.09 4.09 -8.96
CA ASP A 103 -29.86 4.81 -8.67
C ASP A 103 -28.89 3.94 -7.86
N LEU A 104 -27.60 4.00 -8.22
CA LEU A 104 -26.51 3.47 -7.41
C LEU A 104 -25.81 4.63 -6.70
N LYS A 105 -25.89 4.65 -5.37
CA LYS A 105 -25.33 5.73 -4.54
C LYS A 105 -24.27 5.20 -3.59
N ILE A 106 -23.34 6.09 -3.25
CA ILE A 106 -22.49 5.97 -2.08
C ILE A 106 -23.37 5.94 -0.83
N CYS A 107 -23.09 5.06 0.12
CA CYS A 107 -23.88 5.00 1.34
C CYS A 107 -23.11 4.44 2.53
N HIS A 108 -23.68 4.66 3.72
CA HIS A 108 -23.26 3.97 4.92
C HIS A 108 -24.46 3.82 5.84
N GLY A 109 -24.83 2.57 6.14
CA GLY A 109 -26.05 2.26 6.86
C GLY A 109 -27.29 2.76 6.11
N VAL A 110 -27.98 3.75 6.69
CA VAL A 110 -29.17 4.40 6.10
C VAL A 110 -28.87 5.76 5.47
N ALA A 111 -27.63 6.22 5.57
CA ALA A 111 -27.20 7.50 5.04
C ALA A 111 -26.77 7.36 3.58
N LEU A 112 -27.17 8.33 2.76
CA LEU A 112 -26.89 8.35 1.32
C LEU A 112 -26.00 9.53 0.98
N GLY A 113 -25.05 9.29 0.08
CA GLY A 113 -24.15 10.28 -0.49
C GLY A 113 -24.48 10.58 -1.94
N ASP A 114 -23.43 10.94 -2.68
CA ASP A 114 -23.49 11.22 -4.11
C ASP A 114 -23.77 9.96 -4.94
N MET A 115 -24.03 10.16 -6.23
CA MET A 115 -24.11 9.05 -7.18
C MET A 115 -22.75 8.36 -7.24
N PHE A 116 -22.75 7.02 -7.18
CA PHE A 116 -21.53 6.22 -7.21
C PHE A 116 -20.70 6.53 -8.47
N LYS A 117 -21.37 6.65 -9.62
CA LYS A 117 -20.73 6.96 -10.89
C LYS A 117 -20.02 8.31 -10.89
N ASP A 118 -20.62 9.33 -10.28
CA ASP A 118 -20.04 10.67 -10.23
C ASP A 118 -18.77 10.69 -9.37
N GLU A 119 -18.77 9.94 -8.25
CA GLU A 119 -17.57 9.81 -7.42
C GLU A 119 -16.46 9.04 -8.14
N MET A 120 -16.81 7.94 -8.83
CA MET A 120 -15.85 7.20 -9.66
C MET A 120 -15.29 8.05 -10.81
N GLN A 121 -16.09 8.97 -11.38
CA GLN A 121 -15.64 9.88 -12.43
C GLN A 121 -14.55 10.83 -11.92
N LYS A 122 -14.68 11.35 -10.70
CA LYS A 122 -13.62 12.18 -10.07
C LYS A 122 -12.34 11.36 -9.85
N VAL A 123 -12.47 10.12 -9.39
CA VAL A 123 -11.33 9.20 -9.24
C VAL A 123 -10.65 8.94 -10.60
N LYS A 124 -11.44 8.74 -11.66
CA LYS A 124 -10.95 8.56 -13.04
C LYS A 124 -10.18 9.79 -13.53
N GLU A 125 -10.69 11.00 -13.31
CA GLU A 125 -10.02 12.25 -13.67
C GLU A 125 -8.66 12.38 -12.98
N TRP A 126 -8.60 12.06 -11.68
CA TRP A 126 -7.34 12.01 -10.96
C TRP A 126 -6.40 10.95 -11.53
N MET A 127 -6.89 9.74 -11.84
CA MET A 127 -6.09 8.67 -12.44
C MET A 127 -5.57 9.02 -13.85
N ASP A 128 -6.30 9.80 -14.64
CA ASP A 128 -5.87 10.30 -15.94
C ASP A 128 -4.74 11.34 -15.81
N ALA A 129 -4.83 12.21 -14.80
CA ALA A 129 -3.77 13.16 -14.47
C ALA A 129 -2.50 12.48 -13.89
N ASN A 130 -2.67 11.30 -13.27
CA ASN A 130 -1.61 10.56 -12.59
C ASN A 130 -1.37 9.18 -13.24
N THR A 131 -0.75 9.16 -14.41
CA THR A 131 -0.61 7.96 -15.26
C THR A 131 0.25 6.83 -14.69
N GLN A 132 0.99 7.11 -13.62
CA GLN A 132 1.87 6.16 -12.92
C GLN A 132 1.21 5.51 -11.70
N GLU A 133 -0.05 5.84 -11.45
CA GLU A 133 -0.78 5.40 -10.27
C GLU A 133 -1.66 4.20 -10.59
N SER A 134 -1.76 3.24 -9.67
CA SER A 134 -2.65 2.10 -9.72
C SER A 134 -3.41 2.02 -8.41
N ILE A 135 -4.67 1.59 -8.47
CA ILE A 135 -5.55 1.51 -7.30
C ILE A 135 -6.28 0.17 -7.25
N VAL A 136 -6.70 -0.19 -6.05
CA VAL A 136 -7.54 -1.34 -5.77
C VAL A 136 -8.84 -0.85 -5.14
N ILE A 137 -9.96 -1.13 -5.79
CA ILE A 137 -11.29 -0.82 -5.27
C ILE A 137 -11.95 -2.13 -4.88
N LEU A 138 -12.46 -2.15 -3.66
CA LEU A 138 -13.14 -3.27 -3.08
C LEU A 138 -14.61 -2.94 -2.84
N PHE A 139 -15.50 -3.85 -3.23
CA PHE A 139 -16.90 -3.82 -2.80
C PHE A 139 -17.16 -4.96 -1.82
N THR A 140 -17.27 -4.64 -0.53
CA THR A 140 -17.45 -5.66 0.52
C THR A 140 -18.87 -5.78 1.01
N ASN A 141 -19.48 -4.65 1.39
CA ASN A 141 -20.78 -4.64 2.05
C ASN A 141 -21.87 -4.02 1.18
N ALA A 142 -21.74 -4.03 -0.15
CA ALA A 142 -22.81 -3.54 -1.00
C ALA A 142 -24.15 -4.21 -0.59
N LYS A 143 -25.18 -3.42 -0.29
CA LYS A 143 -26.52 -3.89 0.15
C LYS A 143 -27.60 -3.40 -0.79
N ALA A 144 -28.48 -4.32 -1.20
CA ALA A 144 -29.76 -3.94 -1.78
C ALA A 144 -30.72 -3.44 -0.69
N GLU A 145 -31.56 -2.46 -1.01
CA GLU A 145 -32.52 -1.86 -0.07
C GLU A 145 -33.66 -2.81 0.37
N GLU A 146 -33.85 -3.97 -0.28
CA GLU A 146 -35.01 -4.85 -0.02
C GLU A 146 -34.65 -6.28 0.46
N PRO A 147 -35.41 -6.86 1.42
CA PRO A 147 -35.24 -8.24 1.86
C PRO A 147 -35.90 -9.23 0.87
N GLY A 148 -35.11 -10.09 0.20
CA GLY A 148 -35.64 -11.15 -0.68
C GLY A 148 -34.83 -11.43 -1.97
N ASP A 149 -33.53 -11.66 -1.85
CA ASP A 149 -32.66 -12.49 -2.71
C ASP A 149 -32.64 -12.37 -4.25
N SER A 150 -32.79 -11.16 -4.82
CA SER A 150 -32.23 -10.84 -6.16
C SER A 150 -31.26 -9.66 -6.16
N GLY A 151 -31.47 -8.66 -5.30
CA GLY A 151 -30.85 -7.33 -5.39
C GLY A 151 -29.32 -7.29 -5.41
N ASN A 152 -28.63 -8.29 -4.84
CA ASN A 152 -27.17 -8.38 -4.96
C ASN A 152 -26.73 -8.52 -6.43
N ARG A 153 -27.49 -9.21 -7.29
CA ARG A 153 -27.16 -9.32 -8.71
C ARG A 153 -27.39 -8.03 -9.47
N GLU A 154 -28.51 -7.33 -9.23
CA GLU A 154 -28.78 -6.04 -9.88
C GLU A 154 -27.75 -5.00 -9.47
N MET A 155 -27.38 -4.97 -8.19
CA MET A 155 -26.32 -4.10 -7.69
C MET A 155 -24.94 -4.44 -8.26
N MET A 156 -24.55 -5.72 -8.30
CA MET A 156 -23.30 -6.14 -8.96
C MET A 156 -23.28 -5.72 -10.44
N ARG A 157 -24.40 -5.87 -11.16
CA ARG A 157 -24.53 -5.39 -12.55
C ARG A 157 -24.39 -3.87 -12.63
N ALA A 158 -25.03 -3.13 -11.73
CA ALA A 158 -24.98 -1.66 -11.71
C ALA A 158 -23.56 -1.16 -11.41
N ILE A 159 -22.87 -1.76 -10.44
CA ILE A 159 -21.47 -1.46 -10.10
C ILE A 159 -20.58 -1.81 -11.29
N SER A 160 -20.63 -3.04 -11.82
CA SER A 160 -19.81 -3.44 -12.98
C SER A 160 -20.05 -2.57 -14.20
N SER A 161 -21.31 -2.22 -14.49
CA SER A 161 -21.66 -1.33 -15.60
C SER A 161 -21.09 0.07 -15.39
N SER A 162 -21.23 0.62 -14.19
CA SER A 162 -20.70 1.95 -13.85
C SER A 162 -19.17 1.97 -13.93
N MET A 163 -18.50 0.94 -13.39
CA MET A 163 -17.05 0.80 -13.46
C MET A 163 -16.57 0.65 -14.91
N GLN A 164 -17.25 -0.16 -15.73
CA GLN A 164 -16.91 -0.33 -17.14
C GLN A 164 -17.12 0.95 -17.93
N GLU A 165 -18.17 1.72 -17.63
CA GLU A 165 -18.45 2.99 -18.30
C GLU A 165 -17.41 4.07 -17.93
N VAL A 166 -17.06 4.17 -16.64
CA VAL A 166 -16.13 5.20 -16.13
C VAL A 166 -14.67 4.87 -16.47
N PHE A 167 -14.23 3.66 -16.14
CA PHE A 167 -12.83 3.27 -16.26
C PHE A 167 -12.50 2.58 -17.58
N GLY A 168 -13.47 1.92 -18.22
CA GLY A 168 -13.29 1.29 -19.52
C GLY A 168 -12.07 0.37 -19.56
N ASP A 169 -11.16 0.67 -20.49
CA ASP A 169 -9.91 -0.07 -20.66
C ASP A 169 -8.91 0.08 -19.50
N MET A 170 -9.15 0.96 -18.54
CA MET A 170 -8.29 1.09 -17.36
C MET A 170 -8.47 -0.06 -16.36
N LEU A 171 -9.59 -0.78 -16.44
CA LEU A 171 -9.86 -1.93 -15.58
C LEU A 171 -8.92 -3.10 -15.88
N LEU A 172 -8.31 -3.64 -14.84
CA LEU A 172 -7.64 -4.93 -14.90
C LEU A 172 -8.69 -6.04 -14.91
N VAL A 173 -8.90 -6.65 -16.07
CA VAL A 173 -9.75 -7.83 -16.23
C VAL A 173 -8.84 -9.06 -16.32
N PRO A 174 -8.68 -9.84 -15.25
CA PRO A 174 -7.86 -11.04 -15.31
C PRO A 174 -8.56 -12.19 -16.03
N THR A 175 -7.76 -13.09 -16.58
CA THR A 175 -8.26 -14.38 -17.09
C THR A 175 -8.49 -15.34 -15.93
N MET A 176 -9.75 -15.63 -15.64
CA MET A 176 -10.16 -16.58 -14.60
C MET A 176 -10.61 -17.91 -15.20
N ARG A 177 -10.34 -19.03 -14.51
CA ARG A 177 -10.93 -20.34 -14.81
C ARG A 177 -11.29 -21.04 -13.51
N ASN A 178 -12.58 -21.35 -13.32
CA ASN A 178 -13.10 -21.96 -12.08
C ASN A 178 -12.72 -21.18 -10.80
N GLY A 179 -12.73 -19.84 -10.88
CA GLY A 179 -12.32 -18.97 -9.76
C GLY A 179 -10.80 -18.86 -9.56
N VAL A 180 -9.99 -19.50 -10.41
CA VAL A 180 -8.52 -19.45 -10.34
C VAL A 180 -7.97 -18.48 -11.38
N LEU A 181 -7.11 -17.56 -10.93
CA LEU A 181 -6.33 -16.69 -11.80
C LEU A 181 -5.35 -17.52 -12.65
N GLN A 182 -5.46 -17.46 -13.97
CA GLN A 182 -4.70 -18.36 -14.86
C GLN A 182 -3.26 -17.93 -15.09
N THR A 183 -2.97 -16.63 -15.06
CA THR A 183 -1.67 -16.06 -15.42
C THR A 183 -0.90 -15.51 -14.23
N GLY A 184 -1.42 -15.67 -13.01
CA GLY A 184 -0.97 -14.89 -11.85
C GLY A 184 -1.27 -13.40 -12.00
N TRP A 185 -0.95 -12.64 -10.95
CA TRP A 185 -1.14 -11.19 -10.92
C TRP A 185 -0.07 -10.46 -11.74
N PRO A 186 -0.40 -9.40 -12.49
CA PRO A 186 0.60 -8.61 -13.20
C PRO A 186 1.49 -7.81 -12.24
N LYS A 187 2.70 -7.47 -12.69
CA LYS A 187 3.53 -6.43 -12.06
C LYS A 187 2.88 -5.05 -12.22
N LEU A 188 3.02 -4.17 -11.22
CA LEU A 188 2.52 -2.79 -11.30
C LEU A 188 3.14 -2.02 -12.47
N GLY A 189 4.43 -2.22 -12.74
CA GLY A 189 5.07 -1.62 -13.92
C GLY A 189 4.37 -2.00 -15.22
N LYS A 190 3.91 -3.27 -15.32
CA LYS A 190 3.16 -3.72 -16.48
C LYS A 190 1.77 -3.11 -16.55
N MET A 191 1.09 -2.96 -15.41
CA MET A 191 -0.21 -2.29 -15.33
C MET A 191 -0.13 -0.83 -15.78
N VAL A 192 0.91 -0.12 -15.37
CA VAL A 192 1.18 1.26 -15.81
C VAL A 192 1.43 1.30 -17.32
N GLU A 193 2.29 0.43 -17.85
CA GLU A 193 2.58 0.35 -19.29
C GLU A 193 1.35 0.07 -20.16
N THR A 194 0.44 -0.80 -19.70
CA THR A 194 -0.76 -1.19 -20.46
C THR A 194 -2.00 -0.38 -20.08
N ASN A 195 -1.85 0.61 -19.20
CA ASN A 195 -2.93 1.39 -18.59
C ASN A 195 -3.99 0.54 -17.86
N LYS A 196 -3.72 -0.72 -17.51
CA LYS A 196 -4.62 -1.60 -16.75
C LYS A 196 -4.45 -1.38 -15.24
N ARG A 197 -4.75 -0.16 -14.78
CA ARG A 197 -4.34 0.38 -13.47
C ARG A 197 -5.40 0.34 -12.36
N VAL A 198 -6.63 -0.08 -12.66
CA VAL A 198 -7.73 -0.18 -11.68
C VAL A 198 -8.09 -1.64 -11.45
N VAL A 199 -7.85 -2.14 -10.24
CA VAL A 199 -8.21 -3.50 -9.83
C VAL A 199 -9.54 -3.44 -9.08
N VAL A 200 -10.49 -4.27 -9.46
CA VAL A 200 -11.77 -4.41 -8.76
C VAL A 200 -11.85 -5.76 -8.07
N LEU A 201 -12.10 -5.73 -6.77
CA LEU A 201 -12.25 -6.89 -5.91
C LEU A 201 -13.68 -6.98 -5.38
N TRP A 202 -14.16 -8.21 -5.21
CA TRP A 202 -15.51 -8.48 -4.71
C TRP A 202 -15.50 -9.31 -3.44
N GLY A 203 -16.13 -8.78 -2.39
CA GLY A 203 -16.25 -9.44 -1.11
C GLY A 203 -17.01 -10.75 -1.20
N GLN A 204 -16.72 -11.66 -0.26
CA GLN A 204 -17.29 -13.00 -0.23
C GLN A 204 -18.81 -13.05 -0.31
N LYS A 205 -19.52 -12.18 0.42
CA LYS A 205 -20.98 -12.16 0.40
C LYS A 205 -21.52 -11.92 -1.01
N LEU A 206 -21.02 -10.89 -1.68
CA LEU A 206 -21.44 -10.53 -3.03
C LEU A 206 -21.08 -11.61 -4.06
N TYR A 207 -19.85 -12.12 -4.00
CA TYR A 207 -19.37 -13.12 -4.94
C TYR A 207 -20.03 -14.49 -4.76
N TYR A 208 -20.35 -14.88 -3.52
CA TYR A 208 -20.98 -16.17 -3.21
C TYR A 208 -22.37 -16.30 -3.86
N HIS A 209 -23.20 -15.24 -3.81
CA HIS A 209 -24.49 -15.23 -4.51
C HIS A 209 -24.33 -15.41 -6.02
N VAL A 210 -23.31 -14.80 -6.64
CA VAL A 210 -22.98 -14.99 -8.06
C VAL A 210 -22.58 -16.45 -8.34
N TYR A 211 -21.82 -17.07 -7.43
CA TYR A 211 -21.36 -18.45 -7.57
C TYR A 211 -22.50 -19.48 -7.48
N GLN A 212 -23.43 -19.29 -6.53
CA GLN A 212 -24.56 -20.20 -6.30
C GLN A 212 -25.55 -20.30 -7.47
N HIS A 213 -25.70 -19.24 -8.29
CA HIS A 213 -26.69 -19.19 -9.37
C HIS A 213 -26.22 -19.73 -10.73
N GLY A 214 -25.03 -20.33 -10.84
CA GLY A 214 -24.65 -21.16 -11.99
C GLY A 214 -24.49 -20.44 -13.34
N LYS A 215 -24.92 -21.08 -14.45
CA LYS A 215 -24.61 -20.70 -15.86
C LYS A 215 -25.04 -19.27 -16.23
N THR A 216 -26.05 -18.70 -15.58
CA THR A 216 -26.59 -17.35 -15.84
C THR A 216 -25.67 -16.22 -15.39
N ALA A 217 -24.72 -16.49 -14.49
CA ALA A 217 -23.76 -15.50 -13.99
C ALA A 217 -22.31 -15.78 -14.45
N LYS A 218 -22.14 -16.63 -15.47
CA LYS A 218 -20.81 -17.05 -15.97
C LYS A 218 -19.94 -15.86 -16.39
N GLY A 219 -20.51 -14.85 -17.04
CA GLY A 219 -19.77 -13.64 -17.45
C GLY A 219 -19.11 -12.93 -16.27
N PHE A 220 -19.82 -12.80 -15.14
CA PHE A 220 -19.27 -12.18 -13.93
C PHE A 220 -18.16 -13.03 -13.30
N ARG A 221 -18.35 -14.34 -13.20
CA ARG A 221 -17.36 -15.25 -12.59
C ARG A 221 -16.06 -15.36 -13.38
N ASP A 222 -16.13 -15.24 -14.70
CA ASP A 222 -14.97 -15.42 -15.57
C ASP A 222 -14.18 -14.10 -15.74
N GLN A 223 -14.74 -12.95 -15.34
CA GLN A 223 -14.16 -11.61 -15.51
C GLN A 223 -13.74 -10.94 -14.20
N HIS A 224 -14.12 -11.50 -13.05
CA HIS A 224 -13.95 -10.84 -11.75
C HIS A 224 -13.27 -11.74 -10.72
N ILE A 225 -12.58 -11.08 -9.79
CA ILE A 225 -11.80 -11.74 -8.74
C ILE A 225 -12.58 -11.71 -7.45
N TRP A 226 -12.72 -12.88 -6.87
CA TRP A 226 -13.14 -13.04 -5.49
C TRP A 226 -11.94 -13.03 -4.56
N PHE A 227 -12.13 -12.49 -3.36
CA PHE A 227 -11.25 -12.73 -2.25
C PHE A 227 -12.09 -13.08 -1.02
N ASP A 228 -11.53 -13.95 -0.18
CA ASP A 228 -12.17 -14.26 1.09
C ASP A 228 -11.96 -13.07 2.03
N LYS A 229 -13.05 -12.50 2.53
CA LYS A 229 -12.97 -11.49 3.58
C LYS A 229 -12.75 -12.24 4.89
N TYR A 230 -11.52 -12.64 5.17
CA TYR A 230 -11.18 -13.02 6.54
C TYR A 230 -11.05 -11.77 7.37
N TRP A 231 -12.07 -11.57 8.19
CA TRP A 231 -12.12 -10.53 9.17
C TRP A 231 -10.98 -10.72 10.15
N ALA A 232 -9.94 -9.92 9.97
CA ALA A 232 -9.16 -9.43 11.07
C ALA A 232 -9.99 -8.40 11.88
N GLN A 233 -11.22 -8.76 12.31
CA GLN A 233 -11.96 -7.92 13.26
C GLN A 233 -11.17 -7.93 14.56
N THR A 234 -10.39 -6.87 14.77
CA THR A 234 -9.80 -6.53 16.06
C THR A 234 -10.89 -6.16 17.09
N TYR A 235 -12.14 -6.03 16.64
CA TYR A 235 -13.32 -5.78 17.47
C TYR A 235 -14.16 -7.05 17.71
N ARG A 236 -14.13 -7.59 18.93
CA ARG A 236 -15.17 -8.54 19.40
C ARG A 236 -16.26 -7.76 20.14
N SER A 237 -17.46 -7.77 19.61
CA SER A 237 -18.65 -7.13 20.18
C SER A 237 -19.09 -7.80 21.49
N SER A 238 -18.42 -7.48 22.59
CA SER A 238 -18.92 -7.43 23.97
C SER A 238 -17.72 -7.26 24.90
N TYR A 239 -17.37 -6.00 25.17
CA TYR A 239 -16.50 -5.61 26.29
C TYR A 239 -15.26 -6.48 26.54
N LYS A 240 -14.33 -6.49 25.58
CA LYS A 240 -12.88 -6.46 25.85
C LYS A 240 -12.20 -5.63 24.75
N SER A 241 -11.90 -4.38 25.06
CA SER A 241 -10.91 -3.59 24.32
C SER A 241 -9.60 -4.37 24.36
N MET A 242 -9.01 -4.69 23.21
CA MET A 242 -7.59 -5.02 23.21
C MET A 242 -6.87 -3.73 23.63
N MET A 243 -6.15 -3.78 24.74
CA MET A 243 -5.13 -2.79 25.04
C MET A 243 -4.10 -2.79 23.89
N PRO A 244 -3.35 -1.70 23.66
CA PRO A 244 -2.48 -1.62 22.48
C PRO A 244 -1.45 -2.76 22.37
N ASP A 245 -0.98 -3.28 23.50
CA ASP A 245 -0.16 -4.50 23.62
C ASP A 245 -0.92 -5.77 23.18
N GLN A 246 -2.16 -5.95 23.63
CA GLN A 246 -3.01 -7.09 23.24
C GLN A 246 -3.35 -7.07 21.74
N LEU A 247 -3.52 -5.87 21.17
CA LEU A 247 -3.72 -5.70 19.74
C LEU A 247 -2.44 -6.06 18.98
N GLY A 248 -1.28 -5.62 19.48
CA GLY A 248 0.01 -5.99 18.94
C GLY A 248 0.20 -7.51 18.93
N ASP A 249 0.02 -8.15 20.09
CA ASP A 249 0.11 -9.60 20.26
C ASP A 249 -0.83 -10.36 19.32
N TRP A 250 -2.06 -9.87 19.16
CA TRP A 250 -3.03 -10.50 18.29
C TRP A 250 -2.67 -10.36 16.81
N LEU A 251 -2.24 -9.18 16.37
CA LEU A 251 -1.79 -8.96 14.98
C LEU A 251 -0.60 -9.86 14.67
N GLU A 252 0.34 -9.95 15.61
CA GLU A 252 1.47 -10.84 15.49
C GLU A 252 1.04 -12.31 15.38
N GLN A 253 0.07 -12.76 16.17
CA GLN A 253 -0.48 -14.12 16.14
C GLN A 253 -1.49 -14.37 15.00
N PHE A 254 -1.88 -13.34 14.24
CA PHE A 254 -2.89 -13.43 13.19
C PHE A 254 -2.64 -14.60 12.21
N CYS A 255 -1.37 -14.86 11.93
CA CYS A 255 -0.95 -15.86 10.96
C CYS A 255 -1.00 -17.32 11.50
N ASP A 256 -1.22 -17.51 12.81
CA ASP A 256 -1.20 -18.82 13.51
C ASP A 256 -2.58 -19.51 13.61
N ASP A 257 -3.68 -18.89 13.14
CA ASP A 257 -5.02 -19.49 13.22
C ASP A 257 -5.08 -20.85 12.46
N PRO A 258 -5.47 -21.96 13.13
CA PRO A 258 -5.51 -23.30 12.52
C PRO A 258 -6.73 -23.56 11.63
N ASP A 259 -7.81 -22.76 11.70
CA ASP A 259 -8.96 -22.89 10.79
C ASP A 259 -8.60 -22.55 9.32
N ASP A 260 -7.38 -22.08 9.11
CA ASP A 260 -6.86 -21.44 7.90
C ASP A 260 -6.04 -22.37 7.00
N GLU A 261 -5.52 -23.51 7.50
CA GLU A 261 -4.65 -24.41 6.73
C GLU A 261 -5.36 -25.10 5.54
N THR A 262 -6.68 -25.32 5.64
CA THR A 262 -7.51 -25.89 4.56
C THR A 262 -8.12 -24.81 3.64
N ARG A 263 -8.04 -23.54 4.03
CA ARG A 263 -8.64 -22.39 3.33
C ARG A 263 -7.60 -21.64 2.50
N PHE A 264 -6.38 -21.45 3.02
CA PHE A 264 -5.23 -20.90 2.28
C PHE A 264 -4.65 -21.82 1.20
N LYS A 265 -4.85 -23.14 1.31
CA LYS A 265 -4.45 -24.09 0.25
C LYS A 265 -5.25 -23.92 -1.05
N ARG A 266 -6.39 -23.21 -1.01
CA ARG A 266 -7.21 -22.96 -2.19
C ARG A 266 -7.00 -21.53 -2.66
N GLN A 267 -6.16 -21.41 -3.71
CA GLN A 267 -6.13 -20.27 -4.65
C GLN A 267 -5.50 -18.97 -4.11
N GLN A 268 -4.17 -18.84 -4.25
CA GLN A 268 -3.37 -17.59 -4.20
C GLN A 268 -4.09 -16.35 -3.60
N PRO A 269 -4.49 -16.37 -2.32
CA PRO A 269 -5.31 -15.28 -1.82
C PRO A 269 -4.38 -14.11 -1.51
N MET A 270 -4.65 -12.97 -2.12
CA MET A 270 -4.26 -11.71 -1.49
C MET A 270 -4.90 -11.71 -0.11
N VAL A 271 -4.09 -11.66 0.95
CA VAL A 271 -4.63 -11.59 2.31
C VAL A 271 -4.99 -10.15 2.57
N LEU A 272 -6.30 -9.91 2.74
CA LEU A 272 -6.84 -8.65 3.21
C LEU A 272 -6.81 -8.62 4.73
N VAL A 273 -6.03 -7.70 5.28
CA VAL A 273 -6.10 -7.33 6.69
C VAL A 273 -6.98 -6.08 6.79
N ASP A 274 -8.28 -6.30 6.91
CA ASP A 274 -9.23 -5.23 7.20
C ASP A 274 -9.27 -5.01 8.72
N GLY A 275 -8.49 -4.05 9.20
CA GLY A 275 -8.41 -3.64 10.60
C GLY A 275 -9.66 -2.87 11.03
N TYR A 276 -10.71 -3.60 11.38
CA TYR A 276 -12.00 -3.03 11.77
C TYR A 276 -12.03 -2.62 13.25
N LEU A 277 -11.72 -1.35 13.55
CA LEU A 277 -11.79 -0.78 14.91
C LEU A 277 -13.11 0.01 15.10
N THR A 278 -14.22 -0.68 15.38
CA THR A 278 -15.49 0.04 15.61
C THR A 278 -15.62 0.65 16.99
N ILE A 279 -16.39 1.74 17.03
CA ILE A 279 -16.96 2.34 18.24
C ILE A 279 -18.24 1.55 18.60
N SER A 280 -18.30 1.04 19.83
CA SER A 280 -19.48 0.37 20.37
C SER A 280 -20.75 1.22 20.25
N ALA A 281 -21.81 0.64 19.68
CA ALA A 281 -23.18 1.20 19.64
C ALA A 281 -23.82 1.46 21.02
N SER A 282 -23.15 1.08 22.13
CA SER A 282 -23.66 1.24 23.49
C SER A 282 -23.11 2.45 24.25
N ARG A 283 -22.25 3.30 23.66
CA ARG A 283 -21.93 4.62 24.25
C ARG A 283 -23.14 5.55 24.14
N LYS A 284 -23.88 5.71 25.23
CA LYS A 284 -24.88 6.77 25.45
C LYS A 284 -24.24 8.14 25.77
N SER A 285 -23.16 8.54 25.11
CA SER A 285 -22.54 9.85 25.37
C SER A 285 -22.33 10.64 24.09
N LEU A 286 -22.87 11.84 24.09
CA LEU A 286 -22.90 12.91 23.08
C LEU A 286 -21.54 13.36 22.49
N SER A 287 -20.46 12.57 22.57
CA SER A 287 -19.15 12.91 21.98
C SER A 287 -19.00 12.42 20.53
N PHE A 288 -20.11 12.38 19.78
CA PHE A 288 -20.16 11.79 18.43
C PHE A 288 -19.32 12.56 17.40
N CYS A 289 -19.06 13.85 17.62
CA CYS A 289 -18.38 14.69 16.63
C CYS A 289 -16.87 14.76 16.91
N ASN A 290 -16.07 14.07 16.10
CA ASN A 290 -14.64 14.34 15.85
C ASN A 290 -13.71 14.24 17.07
N MET A 291 -13.72 13.09 17.75
CA MET A 291 -12.48 12.62 18.35
C MET A 291 -11.95 11.50 17.49
N ASP A 292 -10.69 11.66 17.09
CA ASP A 292 -9.86 10.69 16.39
C ASP A 292 -9.84 9.38 17.20
N LEU A 293 -10.88 8.55 17.04
CA LEU A 293 -10.99 7.35 17.86
C LEU A 293 -9.94 6.33 17.45
N ALA A 294 -9.50 6.25 16.19
CA ALA A 294 -8.43 5.31 15.85
C ALA A 294 -7.05 5.77 16.35
N GLY A 295 -6.80 7.08 16.43
CA GLY A 295 -5.58 7.68 16.99
C GLY A 295 -5.56 7.73 18.51
N ASP A 296 -6.73 7.83 19.16
CA ASP A 296 -6.87 7.64 20.61
C ASP A 296 -6.76 6.15 21.01
N VAL A 297 -7.10 5.22 20.12
CA VAL A 297 -7.19 3.78 20.41
C VAL A 297 -6.00 2.98 19.86
N ASN A 298 -5.20 3.53 18.94
CA ASN A 298 -4.15 2.77 18.28
C ASN A 298 -2.81 3.52 18.07
N PRO A 299 -2.20 4.08 19.13
CA PRO A 299 -0.87 4.66 19.04
C PRO A 299 0.18 3.63 18.60
N THR A 300 0.03 2.36 18.97
CA THR A 300 0.96 1.27 18.63
C THR A 300 1.09 1.03 17.12
N LEU A 301 0.00 1.16 16.34
CA LEU A 301 0.11 1.09 14.89
C LEU A 301 0.55 2.40 14.26
N LEU A 302 0.22 3.54 14.87
CA LEU A 302 0.27 4.85 14.24
C LEU A 302 1.45 5.73 14.70
N GLU A 303 2.43 5.16 15.38
CA GLU A 303 3.58 5.88 15.95
C GLU A 303 4.50 6.51 14.87
N TYR A 304 4.95 7.74 15.12
CA TYR A 304 5.62 8.58 14.11
C TYR A 304 7.12 8.37 14.00
N ASP A 305 7.80 7.94 15.06
CA ASP A 305 9.25 8.10 15.13
C ASP A 305 9.99 6.81 14.80
N ASP A 306 9.54 5.69 15.36
CA ASP A 306 10.11 4.37 15.10
C ASP A 306 9.06 3.39 14.60
N LEU A 307 9.36 2.74 13.47
CA LEU A 307 8.53 1.67 12.93
C LEU A 307 9.13 0.29 13.18
N SER A 308 10.35 0.18 13.75
CA SER A 308 11.05 -1.10 13.91
C SER A 308 10.22 -2.13 14.66
N ASP A 309 9.47 -1.69 15.66
CA ASP A 309 8.70 -2.52 16.59
C ASP A 309 7.20 -2.44 16.32
N ASN A 310 6.80 -1.95 15.13
CA ASN A 310 5.39 -1.85 14.76
C ASN A 310 4.78 -3.24 14.58
N PRO A 311 3.63 -3.57 15.20
CA PRO A 311 3.03 -4.91 15.11
C PRO A 311 2.70 -5.39 13.71
N LEU A 312 2.44 -4.49 12.75
CA LEU A 312 2.20 -4.89 11.36
C LEU A 312 3.47 -5.45 10.70
N LEU A 313 4.65 -4.99 11.13
CA LEU A 313 5.92 -5.56 10.71
C LEU A 313 6.10 -6.98 11.30
N GLY A 314 5.81 -7.15 12.59
CA GLY A 314 5.86 -8.46 13.26
C GLY A 314 4.85 -9.47 12.68
N MET A 315 3.65 -9.01 12.35
CA MET A 315 2.64 -9.79 11.64
C MET A 315 3.15 -10.24 10.26
N GLN A 316 3.79 -9.35 9.48
CA GLN A 316 4.36 -9.70 8.18
C GLN A 316 5.40 -10.82 8.32
N ASP A 317 6.30 -10.74 9.31
CA ASP A 317 7.30 -11.78 9.58
C ASP A 317 6.68 -13.14 9.91
N ARG A 318 5.67 -13.17 10.79
CA ARG A 318 5.01 -14.42 11.16
C ARG A 318 4.22 -15.01 10.00
N CYS A 319 3.57 -14.19 9.20
CA CYS A 319 2.88 -14.65 8.00
C CYS A 319 3.86 -15.24 6.99
N TRP A 320 5.01 -14.60 6.77
CA TRP A 320 6.06 -15.15 5.91
C TRP A 320 6.58 -16.50 6.40
N ALA A 321 6.81 -16.66 7.71
CA ALA A 321 7.21 -17.94 8.30
C ALA A 321 6.16 -19.04 8.06
N LYS A 322 4.88 -18.69 7.91
CA LYS A 322 3.77 -19.60 7.56
C LYS A 322 3.46 -19.66 6.07
N ARG A 323 4.30 -19.06 5.21
CA ARG A 323 4.10 -18.96 3.76
C ARG A 323 2.79 -18.26 3.36
N LYS A 324 2.42 -17.21 4.12
CA LYS A 324 1.29 -16.30 3.85
C LYS A 324 1.84 -14.92 3.49
N GLN A 325 1.22 -14.22 2.53
CA GLN A 325 1.56 -12.84 2.16
C GLN A 325 0.40 -11.91 2.53
N ILE A 326 0.71 -10.75 3.12
CA ILE A 326 -0.28 -9.71 3.43
C ILE A 326 -0.25 -8.63 2.35
N SER A 327 -1.39 -8.43 1.69
CA SER A 327 -1.48 -7.57 0.51
C SER A 327 -2.31 -6.32 0.76
N LEU A 328 -3.21 -6.27 1.73
CA LEU A 328 -4.09 -5.10 1.92
C LEU A 328 -4.20 -4.77 3.40
N VAL A 329 -4.13 -3.49 3.74
CA VAL A 329 -4.37 -3.00 5.11
C VAL A 329 -5.37 -1.84 5.02
N SER A 330 -6.55 -1.99 5.62
CA SER A 330 -7.57 -0.94 5.71
C SER A 330 -8.06 -0.73 7.13
N MET A 331 -8.51 0.48 7.46
CA MET A 331 -9.16 0.77 8.76
C MET A 331 -10.27 1.82 8.61
N ASP A 332 -11.17 1.87 9.61
CA ASP A 332 -12.18 2.91 9.78
C ASP A 332 -11.60 4.20 10.41
N TYR A 333 -12.07 5.36 9.93
CA TYR A 333 -11.95 6.74 10.47
C TYR A 333 -10.58 7.19 11.00
N VAL A 334 -9.89 8.15 10.36
CA VAL A 334 -9.30 9.36 11.03
C VAL A 334 -8.83 10.45 10.04
N GLU A 335 -9.16 11.71 10.35
CA GLU A 335 -8.41 12.96 10.04
C GLU A 335 -6.86 12.83 9.85
N TYR A 336 -6.16 11.93 10.59
CA TYR A 336 -4.69 11.74 10.56
C TYR A 336 -4.24 10.38 10.00
N PHE A 337 -5.16 9.47 9.74
CA PHE A 337 -4.88 8.06 9.44
C PHE A 337 -4.28 7.84 8.05
N PRO A 338 -4.78 8.48 6.97
CA PRO A 338 -4.28 8.24 5.62
C PRO A 338 -2.76 8.40 5.48
N ALA A 339 -2.20 9.50 6.00
CA ALA A 339 -0.77 9.76 5.91
C ALA A 339 0.07 8.81 6.77
N ARG A 340 -0.45 8.34 7.91
CA ARG A 340 0.23 7.38 8.79
C ARG A 340 0.23 5.98 8.18
N LEU A 341 -0.90 5.57 7.61
CA LEU A 341 -1.02 4.28 6.94
C LEU A 341 -0.19 4.21 5.66
N ASP A 342 -0.16 5.28 4.86
CA ASP A 342 0.74 5.38 3.69
C ASP A 342 2.20 5.12 4.10
N ARG A 343 2.66 5.76 5.20
CA ARG A 343 4.02 5.58 5.71
C ARG A 343 4.33 4.13 6.09
N ILE A 344 3.42 3.46 6.81
CA ILE A 344 3.60 2.05 7.19
C ILE A 344 3.51 1.15 5.96
N GLY A 345 2.59 1.44 5.03
CA GLY A 345 2.44 0.73 3.75
C GLY A 345 3.71 0.80 2.91
N LYS A 346 4.34 1.98 2.80
CA LYS A 346 5.66 2.15 2.17
C LYS A 346 6.70 1.29 2.86
N LYS A 347 6.73 1.25 4.20
CA LYS A 347 7.71 0.44 4.92
C LYS A 347 7.52 -1.07 4.71
N LEU A 348 6.28 -1.54 4.74
CA LEU A 348 5.92 -2.92 4.41
C LEU A 348 6.32 -3.27 2.97
N ASN A 349 6.14 -2.33 2.04
CA ASN A 349 6.50 -2.49 0.64
C ASN A 349 8.01 -2.49 0.37
N GLU A 350 8.82 -1.74 1.12
CA GLU A 350 10.28 -1.86 1.07
C GLU A 350 10.74 -3.28 1.45
N ARG A 351 10.10 -3.88 2.47
CA ARG A 351 10.36 -5.26 2.86
C ARG A 351 9.86 -6.26 1.82
N ASN A 352 8.68 -6.01 1.21
CA ASN A 352 8.20 -6.79 0.07
C ASN A 352 9.17 -6.72 -1.10
N PHE A 353 9.73 -5.55 -1.42
CA PHE A 353 10.75 -5.38 -2.46
C PHE A 353 12.00 -6.20 -2.15
N ALA A 354 12.54 -6.13 -0.93
CA ALA A 354 13.71 -6.92 -0.54
C ALA A 354 13.50 -8.44 -0.64
N ARG A 355 12.24 -8.90 -0.61
CA ARG A 355 11.89 -10.31 -0.71
C ARG A 355 11.54 -10.74 -2.14
N TYR A 356 10.75 -9.95 -2.86
CA TYR A 356 10.13 -10.32 -4.13
C TYR A 356 10.72 -9.64 -5.37
N ALA A 357 11.60 -8.65 -5.19
CA ALA A 357 12.28 -7.96 -6.29
C ALA A 357 13.77 -8.34 -6.31
N TRP A 358 14.67 -7.40 -6.60
CA TRP A 358 16.11 -7.64 -6.61
C TRP A 358 16.82 -6.82 -5.52
N ILE A 359 17.92 -7.34 -4.98
CA ILE A 359 18.82 -6.60 -4.08
C ILE A 359 20.21 -6.58 -4.69
N GLY A 360 20.80 -5.39 -4.82
CA GLY A 360 22.06 -5.20 -5.52
C GLY A 360 23.28 -5.25 -4.60
N GLY A 361 24.44 -5.53 -5.19
CA GLY A 361 25.73 -5.43 -4.54
C GLY A 361 26.87 -5.10 -5.51
N GLN A 362 27.96 -4.58 -4.96
CA GLN A 362 29.23 -4.39 -5.66
C GLN A 362 30.32 -5.17 -4.93
N MET A 363 30.93 -6.12 -5.62
CA MET A 363 32.05 -6.92 -5.13
C MET A 363 33.34 -6.44 -5.79
N ASN A 364 34.31 -6.02 -4.98
CA ASN A 364 35.65 -5.70 -5.48
C ASN A 364 36.50 -6.99 -5.47
N VAL A 365 37.13 -7.29 -6.60
CA VAL A 365 37.94 -8.50 -6.79
C VAL A 365 39.34 -8.17 -7.28
N SER A 366 40.30 -9.00 -6.91
CA SER A 366 41.71 -8.87 -7.25
C SER A 366 42.34 -10.22 -7.65
N GLY A 367 43.49 -10.16 -8.33
CA GLY A 367 44.28 -11.34 -8.67
C GLY A 367 43.51 -12.35 -9.54
N ALA A 368 43.45 -13.61 -9.12
CA ALA A 368 42.78 -14.68 -9.87
C ALA A 368 41.26 -14.43 -10.03
N GLN A 369 40.62 -13.80 -9.04
CA GLN A 369 39.19 -13.49 -9.11
C GLN A 369 38.90 -12.40 -10.15
N ALA A 370 39.81 -11.44 -10.31
CA ALA A 370 39.69 -10.41 -11.34
C ALA A 370 39.79 -10.97 -12.76
N ALA A 371 40.39 -12.15 -12.96
CA ALA A 371 40.46 -12.82 -14.26
C ALA A 371 39.20 -13.66 -14.59
N LYS A 372 38.33 -13.93 -13.61
CA LYS A 372 37.13 -14.75 -13.82
C LYS A 372 36.13 -14.11 -14.78
N THR A 373 35.49 -14.94 -15.57
CA THR A 373 34.34 -14.61 -16.43
C THR A 373 33.08 -14.34 -15.61
N ASP A 374 32.08 -13.69 -16.21
CA ASP A 374 30.82 -13.39 -15.52
C ASP A 374 30.10 -14.64 -14.98
N PRO A 375 30.03 -15.79 -15.70
CA PRO A 375 29.46 -17.02 -15.15
C PRO A 375 30.24 -17.58 -13.96
N GLU A 376 31.57 -17.45 -13.95
CA GLU A 376 32.39 -17.91 -12.82
C GLU A 376 32.22 -17.00 -11.60
N LEU A 377 32.06 -15.69 -11.81
CA LEU A 377 31.74 -14.72 -10.75
C LEU A 377 30.33 -14.93 -10.21
N GLN A 378 29.36 -15.21 -11.09
CA GLN A 378 28.00 -15.58 -10.72
C GLN A 378 27.98 -16.84 -9.85
N ALA A 379 28.72 -17.88 -10.23
CA ALA A 379 28.84 -19.11 -9.45
C ALA A 379 29.53 -18.87 -8.10
N LEU A 380 30.55 -18.00 -8.04
CA LEU A 380 31.19 -17.60 -6.79
C LEU A 380 30.19 -16.91 -5.85
N LEU A 381 29.51 -15.86 -6.32
CA LEU A 381 28.51 -15.12 -5.54
C LEU A 381 27.39 -16.03 -5.06
N ALA A 382 26.93 -16.97 -5.90
CA ALA A 382 25.91 -17.95 -5.54
C ALA A 382 26.39 -18.90 -4.43
N LYS A 383 27.64 -19.37 -4.51
CA LYS A 383 28.29 -20.16 -3.45
C LYS A 383 28.36 -19.37 -2.14
N LEU A 384 28.80 -18.11 -2.18
CA LEU A 384 28.91 -17.26 -0.99
C LEU A 384 27.53 -16.98 -0.36
N GLY A 385 26.50 -16.79 -1.18
CA GLY A 385 25.13 -16.56 -0.73
C GLY A 385 24.38 -17.83 -0.29
N GLY A 386 24.91 -19.01 -0.57
CA GLY A 386 24.24 -20.29 -0.31
C GLY A 386 22.97 -20.47 -1.16
N VAL A 387 22.98 -20.02 -2.41
CA VAL A 387 21.84 -20.07 -3.33
C VAL A 387 22.23 -20.65 -4.69
N ALA A 388 21.24 -21.04 -5.50
CA ALA A 388 21.50 -21.46 -6.88
C ALA A 388 22.01 -20.29 -7.74
N SER A 389 22.88 -20.56 -8.73
CA SER A 389 23.42 -19.51 -9.62
C SER A 389 22.33 -18.72 -10.35
N SER A 390 21.17 -19.32 -10.63
CA SER A 390 20.01 -18.63 -11.23
C SER A 390 19.44 -17.50 -10.37
N ARG A 391 19.76 -17.46 -9.05
CA ARG A 391 19.40 -16.36 -8.14
C ARG A 391 20.36 -15.18 -8.21
N ILE A 392 21.48 -15.31 -8.90
CA ILE A 392 22.47 -14.24 -9.02
C ILE A 392 22.53 -13.79 -10.47
N SER A 393 22.56 -12.49 -10.70
CA SER A 393 22.91 -11.89 -11.99
C SER A 393 24.16 -11.05 -11.81
N VAL A 394 25.16 -11.26 -12.66
CA VAL A 394 26.30 -10.34 -12.82
C VAL A 394 25.94 -9.39 -13.94
N GLU A 395 25.99 -8.09 -13.66
CA GLU A 395 25.42 -7.07 -14.54
C GLU A 395 26.50 -6.26 -15.24
N LYS A 396 27.59 -5.98 -14.52
CA LYS A 396 28.69 -5.17 -15.02
C LYS A 396 29.97 -5.52 -14.28
N LYS A 397 31.08 -5.57 -15.03
CA LYS A 397 32.43 -5.72 -14.50
C LYS A 397 33.31 -4.57 -14.98
N ASP A 398 33.66 -3.67 -14.08
CA ASP A 398 34.55 -2.54 -14.34
C ASP A 398 35.98 -2.94 -14.01
N SER A 399 36.78 -3.18 -15.04
CA SER A 399 38.19 -3.56 -14.90
C SER A 399 39.05 -2.34 -14.58
N VAL A 400 39.82 -2.38 -13.49
CA VAL A 400 40.79 -1.34 -13.13
C VAL A 400 42.21 -1.89 -13.34
N SER A 401 42.91 -1.39 -14.35
CA SER A 401 44.34 -1.68 -14.54
C SER A 401 45.15 -0.85 -13.55
N VAL A 402 45.49 -1.41 -12.39
CA VAL A 402 46.39 -0.75 -11.44
C VAL A 402 47.84 -0.94 -11.92
N VAL A 403 48.43 0.11 -12.49
CA VAL A 403 49.87 0.17 -12.77
C VAL A 403 50.56 0.80 -11.57
N THR A 404 50.97 0.01 -10.57
CA THR A 404 51.87 0.50 -9.52
C THR A 404 53.29 0.62 -10.08
N GLY A 405 53.77 1.86 -10.22
CA GLY A 405 55.11 2.15 -10.72
C GLY A 405 56.06 2.68 -9.64
N ARG A 406 57.11 1.92 -9.34
CA ARG A 406 58.44 2.50 -9.08
C ARG A 406 59.48 1.72 -9.88
N LEU A 407 60.06 2.40 -10.87
CA LEU A 407 61.10 1.87 -11.74
C LEU A 407 62.40 1.67 -10.94
N LEU A 408 62.70 0.43 -10.58
CA LEU A 408 64.07 -0.03 -10.33
C LEU A 408 64.23 -1.45 -10.90
N GLN A 409 64.87 -1.51 -12.08
CA GLN A 409 65.62 -2.63 -12.65
C GLN A 409 65.05 -4.07 -12.53
N GLY A 410 64.50 -4.57 -13.65
CA GLY A 410 64.84 -5.92 -14.13
C GLY A 410 63.91 -7.10 -13.81
N SER A 411 62.79 -6.96 -13.10
CA SER A 411 61.87 -8.08 -12.85
C SER A 411 60.54 -7.94 -13.60
N ALA A 412 60.03 -9.07 -14.11
CA ALA A 412 58.76 -9.14 -14.83
C ALA A 412 57.63 -8.52 -14.00
N ARG A 413 56.93 -7.53 -14.58
CA ARG A 413 55.80 -6.84 -13.95
C ARG A 413 54.64 -7.81 -13.75
N GLN A 414 54.29 -8.09 -12.50
CA GLN A 414 53.01 -8.70 -12.16
C GLN A 414 51.96 -7.58 -12.05
N LEU A 415 51.21 -7.36 -13.12
CA LEU A 415 50.03 -6.50 -13.10
C LEU A 415 49.01 -7.15 -12.16
N SER A 416 48.70 -6.52 -11.02
CA SER A 416 47.55 -6.95 -10.21
C SER A 416 46.28 -6.45 -10.90
N ALA A 417 45.59 -7.35 -11.60
CA ALA A 417 44.26 -7.04 -12.12
C ALA A 417 43.30 -6.85 -10.93
N ALA A 418 42.55 -5.75 -10.94
CA ALA A 418 41.45 -5.49 -10.03
C ALA A 418 40.19 -5.20 -10.83
N ALA A 419 39.02 -5.53 -10.29
CA ALA A 419 37.75 -5.21 -10.92
C ALA A 419 36.66 -4.96 -9.87
N ALA A 420 35.71 -4.09 -10.20
CA ALA A 420 34.45 -3.95 -9.47
C ALA A 420 33.36 -4.70 -10.23
N VAL A 421 32.68 -5.63 -9.55
CA VAL A 421 31.63 -6.48 -10.11
C VAL A 421 30.30 -6.08 -9.50
N HIS A 422 29.42 -5.51 -10.30
CA HIS A 422 28.04 -5.23 -9.92
C HIS A 422 27.18 -6.47 -10.16
N PHE A 423 26.38 -6.82 -9.16
CA PHE A 423 25.51 -7.98 -9.19
C PHE A 423 24.17 -7.70 -8.52
N SER A 424 23.18 -8.52 -8.85
CA SER A 424 21.88 -8.54 -8.19
C SER A 424 21.54 -9.94 -7.70
N VAL A 425 21.00 -10.01 -6.48
CA VAL A 425 20.26 -11.16 -5.98
C VAL A 425 18.83 -11.03 -6.48
N LEU A 426 18.40 -11.97 -7.31
CA LEU A 426 17.10 -11.99 -7.97
C LEU A 426 16.03 -12.64 -7.09
N ALA A 427 14.79 -12.19 -7.28
CA ALA A 427 13.60 -12.79 -6.69
C ALA A 427 13.45 -14.27 -7.05
N GLN A 428 12.74 -14.99 -6.18
CA GLN A 428 12.28 -16.34 -6.49
C GLN A 428 10.90 -16.38 -7.13
N PRO A 429 10.55 -17.51 -7.79
CA PRO A 429 9.17 -17.80 -8.12
C PRO A 429 8.26 -17.67 -6.88
N ARG A 430 7.00 -17.26 -7.11
CA ARG A 430 6.03 -16.85 -6.07
C ARG A 430 5.88 -17.78 -4.87
N ASP A 431 6.12 -19.08 -5.03
CA ASP A 431 5.87 -20.08 -3.99
C ASP A 431 7.00 -20.18 -2.94
N ALA A 432 8.04 -19.34 -3.05
CA ALA A 432 9.26 -19.43 -2.23
C ALA A 432 9.25 -18.59 -0.94
N LEU A 433 8.08 -18.29 -0.37
CA LEU A 433 7.98 -17.56 0.91
C LEU A 433 8.79 -18.20 2.06
N GLY A 434 9.07 -19.51 1.98
CA GLY A 434 9.88 -20.22 2.97
C GLY A 434 11.41 -20.11 2.79
N GLU A 435 11.89 -19.35 1.81
CA GLU A 435 13.32 -19.18 1.54
C GLU A 435 13.87 -17.86 2.08
N ALA A 436 15.21 -17.75 2.15
CA ALA A 436 15.87 -16.52 2.58
C ALA A 436 15.56 -15.36 1.62
N SER A 437 15.22 -14.21 2.22
CA SER A 437 15.06 -12.92 1.52
C SER A 437 16.34 -12.53 0.78
N ASN A 438 16.23 -11.66 -0.23
CA ASN A 438 17.40 -11.28 -1.01
C ASN A 438 18.41 -10.46 -0.18
N SER A 439 17.95 -9.72 0.82
CA SER A 439 18.81 -9.02 1.78
C SER A 439 19.58 -9.99 2.69
N GLU A 440 18.96 -11.09 3.13
CA GLU A 440 19.67 -12.16 3.87
C GLU A 440 20.70 -12.87 3.00
N VAL A 441 20.40 -13.09 1.72
CA VAL A 441 21.38 -13.64 0.76
C VAL A 441 22.55 -12.68 0.56
N LEU A 442 22.30 -11.38 0.41
CA LEU A 442 23.36 -10.37 0.35
C LEU A 442 24.21 -10.39 1.62
N ALA A 443 23.60 -10.48 2.81
CA ALA A 443 24.32 -10.59 4.08
C ALA A 443 25.23 -11.83 4.11
N LYS A 444 24.76 -12.98 3.64
CA LYS A 444 25.57 -14.20 3.50
C LYS A 444 26.72 -14.03 2.53
N ILE A 445 26.50 -13.40 1.37
CA ILE A 445 27.56 -13.09 0.40
C ILE A 445 28.67 -12.26 1.06
N ARG A 446 28.29 -11.21 1.79
CA ARG A 446 29.21 -10.32 2.49
C ARG A 446 30.03 -11.07 3.55
N GLU A 447 29.37 -11.93 4.32
CA GLU A 447 30.06 -12.72 5.34
C GLU A 447 31.04 -13.73 4.72
N GLY A 448 30.58 -14.48 3.71
CA GLY A 448 31.43 -15.44 3.00
C GLY A 448 32.64 -14.77 2.33
N ALA A 449 32.44 -13.60 1.72
CA ALA A 449 33.47 -12.83 1.04
C ALA A 449 34.67 -12.47 1.92
N LYS A 450 34.48 -12.29 3.25
CA LYS A 450 35.58 -11.99 4.19
C LYS A 450 36.67 -13.05 4.22
N SER A 451 36.33 -14.29 3.82
CA SER A 451 37.22 -15.44 3.81
C SER A 451 37.61 -15.92 2.42
N GLU A 452 37.09 -15.28 1.36
CA GLU A 452 37.34 -15.67 -0.02
C GLU A 452 38.58 -14.94 -0.56
N SER A 453 39.60 -15.70 -0.95
CA SER A 453 40.84 -15.14 -1.49
C SER A 453 40.60 -14.38 -2.79
N GLY A 454 41.13 -13.15 -2.88
CA GLY A 454 40.98 -12.26 -4.02
C GLY A 454 39.63 -11.52 -4.07
N VAL A 455 38.86 -11.52 -2.99
CA VAL A 455 37.69 -10.65 -2.82
C VAL A 455 38.03 -9.59 -1.77
N ASP A 456 38.15 -8.33 -2.20
CA ASP A 456 38.62 -7.23 -1.34
C ASP A 456 37.48 -6.62 -0.51
N GLY A 457 36.22 -6.89 -0.88
CA GLY A 457 35.04 -6.51 -0.12
C GLY A 457 33.77 -6.51 -0.96
N VAL A 458 32.62 -6.56 -0.27
CA VAL A 458 31.29 -6.48 -0.86
C VAL A 458 30.52 -5.34 -0.19
N LYS A 459 30.03 -4.39 -0.99
CA LYS A 459 29.12 -3.32 -0.56
C LYS A 459 27.73 -3.55 -1.11
N ALA A 460 26.72 -3.13 -0.36
CA ALA A 460 25.35 -3.12 -0.84
C ALA A 460 25.15 -2.04 -1.91
N VAL A 461 24.18 -2.27 -2.78
CA VAL A 461 23.71 -1.30 -3.76
C VAL A 461 22.20 -1.15 -3.60
N CYS A 462 21.77 0.07 -3.28
CA CYS A 462 20.36 0.42 -3.21
C CYS A 462 19.89 0.93 -4.56
N ARG A 463 18.72 0.50 -4.99
CA ARG A 463 18.02 1.12 -6.12
C ARG A 463 17.67 2.56 -5.77
N ASP A 464 17.77 3.47 -6.73
CA ASP A 464 17.27 4.82 -6.54
C ASP A 464 15.79 4.80 -6.07
N PRO A 465 15.45 5.44 -4.94
CA PRO A 465 14.13 5.35 -4.35
C PRO A 465 13.09 6.24 -5.06
N GLY A 466 13.47 6.88 -6.17
CA GLY A 466 12.62 7.81 -6.91
C GLY A 466 12.26 9.04 -6.07
N PHE A 467 11.16 9.70 -6.42
CA PHE A 467 10.59 10.76 -5.60
C PHE A 467 9.09 10.86 -5.86
N HIS A 468 8.33 11.19 -4.81
CA HIS A 468 6.90 11.41 -4.93
C HIS A 468 6.64 12.74 -5.68
N PRO A 469 5.59 12.86 -6.52
CA PRO A 469 5.30 14.08 -7.29
C PRO A 469 5.12 15.35 -6.45
N THR A 470 4.79 15.21 -5.17
CA THR A 470 4.63 16.36 -4.25
C THR A 470 5.95 16.90 -3.71
N VAL A 471 7.06 16.18 -3.90
CA VAL A 471 8.41 16.66 -3.57
C VAL A 471 8.85 17.72 -4.59
N GLU A 472 9.41 18.83 -4.11
CA GLU A 472 9.89 19.91 -4.99
C GLU A 472 11.18 19.52 -5.70
N SER A 473 12.15 19.04 -4.93
CA SER A 473 13.46 18.68 -5.44
C SER A 473 14.14 17.64 -4.56
N ARG A 474 15.17 17.00 -5.11
CA ARG A 474 16.04 16.08 -4.40
C ARG A 474 17.49 16.23 -4.84
N SER A 475 18.40 15.81 -3.96
CA SER A 475 19.84 15.75 -4.25
C SER A 475 20.44 14.43 -3.74
N PRO A 476 21.15 13.67 -4.59
CA PRO A 476 21.32 13.89 -6.03
C PRO A 476 20.00 13.64 -6.81
N GLN A 477 19.95 14.13 -8.04
CA GLN A 477 18.85 13.82 -8.98
C GLN A 477 18.76 12.31 -9.25
N VAL A 478 17.63 11.87 -9.82
CA VAL A 478 17.38 10.45 -10.11
C VAL A 478 18.54 9.87 -10.93
N ARG A 479 19.09 8.76 -10.44
CA ARG A 479 20.16 8.00 -11.09
C ARG A 479 19.89 6.50 -10.96
N GLY A 480 20.80 5.65 -11.44
CA GLY A 480 20.57 4.19 -11.43
C GLY A 480 20.53 3.58 -10.03
N TYR A 481 21.50 3.94 -9.18
CA TYR A 481 21.69 3.31 -7.88
C TYR A 481 22.52 4.16 -6.92
N PHE A 482 22.60 3.71 -5.67
CA PHE A 482 23.44 4.25 -4.61
C PHE A 482 24.27 3.13 -3.99
N LEU A 483 25.56 3.38 -3.79
CA LEU A 483 26.42 2.54 -2.99
C LEU A 483 26.10 2.74 -1.50
N GLU A 484 26.32 1.69 -0.72
CA GLU A 484 26.25 1.73 0.73
C GLU A 484 26.96 2.96 1.33
N GLY A 485 26.23 3.67 2.19
CA GLY A 485 26.66 4.91 2.83
C GLY A 485 26.38 6.19 2.02
N GLU A 486 26.08 6.09 0.72
CA GLU A 486 25.61 7.24 -0.04
C GLU A 486 24.18 7.63 0.37
N GLN A 487 23.82 8.89 0.12
CA GLN A 487 22.58 9.47 0.64
C GLN A 487 21.81 10.25 -0.42
N VAL A 488 20.50 10.32 -0.22
CA VAL A 488 19.58 11.19 -0.95
C VAL A 488 18.83 12.09 0.03
N THR A 489 18.70 13.36 -0.31
CA THR A 489 17.95 14.35 0.46
C THR A 489 16.82 14.93 -0.36
N PHE A 490 15.62 15.02 0.22
CA PHE A 490 14.40 15.53 -0.39
C PHE A 490 14.04 16.90 0.20
N THR A 491 13.48 17.76 -0.64
CA THR A 491 13.00 19.10 -0.27
C THR A 491 11.54 19.23 -0.65
N CYS A 492 10.70 19.62 0.31
CA CYS A 492 9.29 19.90 0.06
C CYS A 492 9.10 21.33 -0.43
N LYS A 493 8.06 21.53 -1.25
CA LYS A 493 7.61 22.87 -1.66
C LYS A 493 7.29 23.70 -0.42
N ALA A 494 7.50 25.02 -0.52
CA ALA A 494 7.12 25.95 0.53
C ALA A 494 5.64 25.75 0.95
N GLY A 495 5.39 25.66 2.26
CA GLY A 495 4.06 25.42 2.83
C GLY A 495 3.68 23.94 3.02
N LEU A 496 4.44 23.00 2.44
CA LEU A 496 4.24 21.57 2.65
C LEU A 496 5.18 21.02 3.72
N VAL A 497 4.71 20.01 4.45
CA VAL A 497 5.46 19.29 5.47
C VAL A 497 5.84 17.90 4.94
N ALA A 498 7.04 17.45 5.27
CA ALA A 498 7.50 16.12 4.92
C ALA A 498 6.88 15.05 5.83
N HIS A 499 6.17 14.11 5.22
CA HIS A 499 5.69 12.89 5.85
C HIS A 499 6.63 11.75 5.48
N GLY A 500 7.62 11.50 6.33
CA GLY A 500 8.68 10.51 6.12
C GLY A 500 10.08 11.10 6.37
N THR A 501 11.12 10.42 5.89
CA THR A 501 12.51 10.76 6.19
C THR A 501 13.12 11.56 5.05
N ILE A 502 13.34 12.86 5.26
CA ILE A 502 13.90 13.76 4.25
C ILE A 502 15.33 13.42 3.82
N ARG A 503 16.13 12.78 4.68
CA ARG A 503 17.50 12.35 4.38
C ARG A 503 17.61 10.85 4.57
N ARG A 504 17.80 10.13 3.46
CA ARG A 504 17.86 8.66 3.44
C ARG A 504 19.26 8.21 3.04
N VAL A 505 19.76 7.18 3.69
CA VAL A 505 21.10 6.61 3.46
C VAL A 505 20.96 5.19 2.95
N CYS A 506 21.72 4.81 1.93
CA CYS A 506 21.76 3.43 1.46
C CYS A 506 22.43 2.54 2.50
N GLY A 507 21.67 1.58 3.04
CA GLY A 507 22.07 0.67 4.09
C GLY A 507 22.81 -0.57 3.59
N PRO A 508 23.42 -1.34 4.52
CA PRO A 508 24.17 -2.57 4.19
C PRO A 508 23.27 -3.73 3.75
N ASP A 509 21.97 -3.63 3.97
CA ASP A 509 20.92 -4.57 3.55
C ASP A 509 20.44 -4.33 2.11
N GLY A 510 20.95 -3.29 1.44
CA GLY A 510 20.51 -2.90 0.09
C GLY A 510 19.22 -2.08 0.07
N LEU A 511 18.78 -1.59 1.23
CA LEU A 511 17.62 -0.72 1.38
C LEU A 511 18.01 0.66 1.92
N PHE A 512 17.16 1.66 1.68
CA PHE A 512 17.35 2.98 2.25
C PHE A 512 16.84 3.05 3.69
N THR A 513 17.55 3.81 4.54
CA THR A 513 17.09 4.15 5.89
C THR A 513 15.80 4.99 5.85
N GLY A 514 15.05 4.94 6.94
CA GLY A 514 13.81 5.70 7.09
C GLY A 514 12.71 5.23 6.14
N VAL A 515 11.77 6.13 5.84
CA VAL A 515 10.66 5.91 4.89
C VAL A 515 10.68 7.01 3.84
N GLN A 516 10.38 6.66 2.59
CA GLN A 516 10.31 7.64 1.48
C GLN A 516 9.34 8.78 1.81
N PRO A 517 9.79 10.05 1.82
CA PRO A 517 8.92 11.16 2.16
C PRO A 517 7.95 11.49 1.03
N SER A 518 6.71 11.78 1.41
CA SER A 518 5.78 12.58 0.62
C SER A 518 5.64 13.96 1.25
N CYS A 519 5.41 15.00 0.45
CA CYS A 519 5.12 16.33 0.95
C CYS A 519 3.62 16.57 0.87
N LEU A 520 3.00 16.91 1.99
CA LEU A 520 1.56 17.21 2.08
C LEU A 520 1.39 18.56 2.75
N GLU A 521 0.22 19.18 2.63
CA GLU A 521 -0.05 20.41 3.37
C GLU A 521 0.14 20.16 4.87
N ALA A 522 0.66 21.16 5.58
CA ALA A 522 0.75 21.07 7.03
C ALA A 522 -0.67 20.87 7.57
N TRP A 523 -0.95 19.67 8.09
CA TRP A 523 -2.20 19.40 8.80
C TRP A 523 -2.15 20.16 10.11
N THR A 524 -2.54 21.43 10.06
CA THR A 524 -2.70 22.24 11.26
C THR A 524 -3.95 21.74 11.96
N ALA A 525 -3.79 21.13 13.13
CA ALA A 525 -4.85 21.01 14.14
C ALA A 525 -5.39 22.39 14.62
N GLU A 526 -5.11 23.48 13.89
CA GLU A 526 -5.51 24.86 14.21
C GLU A 526 -6.99 25.13 13.95
N THR A 527 -7.72 24.26 13.24
CA THR A 527 -9.18 24.41 13.10
C THR A 527 -9.96 24.08 14.38
N ARG A 528 -9.33 23.53 15.43
CA ARG A 528 -9.98 23.32 16.74
C ARG A 528 -9.93 24.50 17.69
N LEU A 529 -9.19 25.56 17.37
CA LEU A 529 -9.37 26.82 18.09
C LEU A 529 -10.59 27.51 17.48
N MET A 530 -11.74 27.44 18.20
CA MET A 530 -12.86 28.34 17.92
C MET A 530 -12.28 29.73 17.65
N PRO A 531 -12.58 30.36 16.49
CA PRO A 531 -12.01 31.64 16.17
C PRO A 531 -12.38 32.61 17.30
N LEU A 532 -11.48 33.54 17.62
CA LEU A 532 -11.58 34.34 18.84
C LEU A 532 -12.96 35.01 18.99
N TRP A 533 -13.58 35.42 17.88
CA TRP A 533 -14.91 36.01 17.86
C TRP A 533 -16.03 35.04 18.32
N LEU A 534 -15.94 33.74 18.01
CA LEU A 534 -16.88 32.70 18.44
C LEU A 534 -16.72 32.41 19.95
N LYS A 535 -15.48 32.43 20.46
CA LYS A 535 -15.20 32.36 21.91
C LYS A 535 -15.79 33.56 22.64
N VAL A 536 -15.59 34.77 22.10
CA VAL A 536 -16.17 36.01 22.64
C VAL A 536 -17.69 35.97 22.60
N LEU A 537 -18.30 35.51 21.50
CA LEU A 537 -19.75 35.38 21.37
C LEU A 537 -20.33 34.42 22.41
N LEU A 538 -19.71 33.26 22.62
CA LEU A 538 -20.14 32.30 23.64
C LEU A 538 -20.02 32.85 25.06
N ILE A 539 -18.93 33.56 25.36
CA ILE A 539 -18.74 34.24 26.66
C ILE A 539 -19.84 35.30 26.85
N LEU A 540 -20.13 36.11 25.83
CA LEU A 540 -21.19 37.12 25.88
C LEU A 540 -22.58 36.49 26.09
N LEU A 541 -22.88 35.39 25.40
CA LEU A 541 -24.14 34.66 25.57
C LEU A 541 -24.26 34.06 26.98
N LEU A 542 -23.17 33.52 27.53
CA LEU A 542 -23.12 33.02 28.91
C LEU A 542 -23.32 34.14 29.93
N VAL A 543 -22.67 35.28 29.74
CA VAL A 543 -22.83 36.47 30.59
C VAL A 543 -24.27 37.00 30.50
N CYS A 544 -24.86 37.08 29.31
CA CYS A 544 -26.26 37.45 29.12
C CYS A 544 -27.23 36.46 29.79
N CYS A 545 -26.97 35.16 29.71
CA CYS A 545 -27.75 34.15 30.44
C CYS A 545 -27.61 34.30 31.95
N LEU A 546 -26.41 34.53 32.47
CA LEU A 546 -26.17 34.72 33.91
C LEU A 546 -26.79 36.03 34.42
N LEU A 547 -26.67 37.12 33.67
CA LEU A 547 -27.29 38.41 33.99
C LEU A 547 -28.82 38.37 33.81
N GLY A 548 -29.32 37.64 32.82
CA GLY A 548 -30.74 37.37 32.62
C GLY A 548 -31.33 36.49 33.73
N CYS A 549 -30.57 35.52 34.22
CA CYS A 549 -30.92 34.73 35.40
C CYS A 549 -30.87 35.58 36.68
N LEU A 550 -29.90 36.49 36.85
CA LEU A 550 -29.86 37.42 37.98
C LEU A 550 -31.03 38.44 37.92
N GLY A 551 -31.34 38.99 36.75
CA GLY A 551 -32.47 39.91 36.55
C GLY A 551 -33.84 39.20 36.65
N GLY A 552 -33.93 37.96 36.18
CA GLY A 552 -35.12 37.10 36.26
C GLY A 552 -35.38 36.55 37.66
N CYS A 553 -34.33 36.15 38.39
CA CYS A 553 -34.42 35.77 39.79
C CYS A 553 -34.76 36.97 40.69
N VAL A 554 -34.22 38.16 40.43
CA VAL A 554 -34.62 39.38 41.18
C VAL A 554 -36.09 39.73 40.91
N CYS A 555 -36.59 39.59 39.68
CA CYS A 555 -37.99 39.85 39.35
C CYS A 555 -38.98 38.80 39.90
N LEU A 556 -38.62 37.51 39.87
CA LEU A 556 -39.49 36.42 40.36
C LEU A 556 -39.42 36.25 41.88
N CYS A 557 -38.28 36.54 42.51
CA CYS A 557 -38.15 36.54 43.97
C CYS A 557 -38.84 37.78 44.58
N CYS A 558 -38.82 38.96 43.92
CA CYS A 558 -39.58 40.13 44.36
C CYS A 558 -41.12 39.93 44.29
N ARG A 559 -41.62 39.18 43.31
CA ARG A 559 -43.07 38.87 43.22
C ARG A 559 -43.53 37.87 44.28
N ARG A 560 -42.66 36.97 44.75
CA ARG A 560 -43.00 35.93 45.74
C ARG A 560 -42.75 36.39 47.18
N CYS A 561 -41.77 37.26 47.42
CA CYS A 561 -41.57 37.92 48.72
C CYS A 561 -42.62 39.00 49.05
N ARG A 562 -43.31 39.59 48.06
CA ARG A 562 -44.49 40.46 48.32
C ARG A 562 -45.73 39.70 48.81
N ARG A 563 -45.75 38.36 48.77
CA ARG A 563 -46.92 37.54 49.17
C ARG A 563 -46.83 36.92 50.56
N MET A 564 -45.73 37.13 51.30
CA MET A 564 -45.62 36.61 52.68
C MET A 564 -45.25 37.71 53.67
N GLY A 565 -46.29 38.36 54.22
CA GLY A 565 -46.25 39.11 55.48
C GLY A 565 -45.74 40.55 55.39
N TYR A 566 -46.33 41.56 56.01
CA TYR A 566 -47.38 41.70 57.03
C TYR A 566 -47.65 43.24 57.07
N THR A 567 -48.81 43.81 57.40
CA THR A 567 -49.51 43.71 58.68
C THR A 567 -50.91 44.32 58.59
N LYS A 568 -51.84 43.68 59.31
CA LYS A 568 -53.10 44.20 59.88
C LYS A 568 -53.09 45.71 60.15
N VAL A 569 -54.17 46.39 59.76
CA VAL A 569 -54.64 47.62 60.41
C VAL A 569 -55.89 47.26 61.22
N VAL A 570 -55.89 47.69 62.47
CA VAL A 570 -56.95 47.53 63.47
C VAL A 570 -57.89 48.73 63.38
N GLN A 571 -59.19 48.43 63.29
CA GLN A 571 -60.39 49.15 63.76
C GLN A 571 -60.84 50.51 63.17
N GLU A 572 -62.18 50.53 62.99
CA GLU A 572 -63.13 51.67 63.05
C GLU A 572 -63.22 52.64 61.87
N MET A 573 -64.03 52.27 60.86
CA MET A 573 -65.24 52.98 60.38
C MET A 573 -65.87 52.23 59.21
#